data_AF-A0A109MSN1-F1
#
_entry.id   AF-A0A109MSN1-F1
#
_cell.length_a   1.000
_cell.length_b   1.000
_cell.length_c   1.000
_cell.angle_alpha   90.00
_cell.angle_beta   90.00
_cell.angle_gamma   90.00
#
_symmetry.space_group_name_H-M   'P 1'
#
loop_
_entity.id
_entity.type
_entity.pdbx_description
1 polymer ?
#
loop_
_entity_poly.entity_id
_entity_poly.type
_entity_poly.pdbx_seq_one_letter_code
_entity_poly.pdbx_strand_id
1 'polypeptide(L)'
;MKEFYADLHIHIGRTGSGKAVKITGAKTLTFSNVLQVASERKGLDLIGIIDCHSPEIIEEIEAAIVDGEIIEKREGGLLYRNTTVIPGSEIEIYDQHCNGPIHVLAYFPSLTAMKEFSAWMSGHVKNITLSSQRIYCDGRTLQKIVKSLGGLFIPAHVFTPFKSLYGKGVRFSLTEVFDPRLIDAIELGLSSDTEMVEDIAELESYPFVTNSDAHSLGKIAREYQKIQLKEPTFAELEKALREEGNRKVLANYGLNPLLGKYHKTVCSACFHEVLNGNGPCSECGNESIIKGVSSRIKELSMSKVDGGCKRERPPYIHQVPLDFIPGLGPKAMEKLLEAFGTEMNILHGATLEQLKEIVSDKLAGYINAAGKGTLILEAGGGGKYGKVKKES
;
A
#
# COMPACT_ATOMS: atom_id res chain seq x y z
N MET A 1 17.58 -14.39 11.56
CA MET A 1 16.67 -13.44 10.88
C MET A 1 16.76 -13.70 9.39
N LYS A 2 15.66 -13.53 8.66
CA LYS A 2 15.54 -13.68 7.21
C LYS A 2 14.92 -12.41 6.63
N GLU A 3 15.12 -12.18 5.34
CA GLU A 3 14.47 -11.09 4.61
C GLU A 3 13.24 -11.63 3.87
N PHE A 4 12.16 -10.86 3.88
CA PHE A 4 10.90 -11.19 3.24
C PHE A 4 10.36 -9.98 2.49
N TYR A 5 9.55 -10.21 1.45
CA TYR A 5 8.84 -9.16 0.72
C TYR A 5 7.37 -9.13 1.11
N ALA A 6 6.86 -7.93 1.41
CA ALA A 6 5.50 -7.75 1.89
C ALA A 6 4.74 -6.63 1.17
N ASP A 7 3.50 -6.90 0.77
CA ASP A 7 2.52 -5.94 0.25
C ASP A 7 1.21 -6.10 1.03
N LEU A 8 0.91 -5.15 1.91
CA LEU A 8 -0.15 -5.28 2.91
C LEU A 8 -1.50 -4.71 2.47
N HIS A 9 -1.59 -4.06 1.31
CA HIS A 9 -2.80 -3.35 0.89
C HIS A 9 -3.28 -3.86 -0.47
N ILE A 10 -3.93 -5.02 -0.48
CA ILE A 10 -4.49 -5.64 -1.69
C ILE A 10 -6.01 -5.75 -1.54
N HIS A 11 -6.75 -5.25 -2.52
CA HIS A 11 -8.21 -5.37 -2.57
C HIS A 11 -8.66 -6.71 -3.18
N ILE A 12 -9.92 -7.04 -2.93
CA ILE A 12 -10.71 -8.02 -3.66
C ILE A 12 -11.79 -7.27 -4.45
N GLY A 13 -11.79 -7.45 -5.76
CA GLY A 13 -12.81 -6.89 -6.64
C GLY A 13 -14.11 -7.68 -6.62
N ARG A 14 -14.03 -9.01 -6.55
CA ARG A 14 -15.18 -9.93 -6.62
C ARG A 14 -15.02 -11.14 -5.70
N THR A 15 -16.13 -11.60 -5.13
CA THR A 15 -16.22 -12.91 -4.45
C THR A 15 -16.18 -14.05 -5.47
N GLY A 16 -15.98 -15.29 -5.01
CA GLY A 16 -16.06 -16.50 -5.82
C GLY A 16 -17.42 -16.69 -6.50
N SER A 17 -18.51 -16.18 -5.89
CA SER A 17 -19.85 -16.18 -6.49
C SER A 17 -20.05 -15.05 -7.52
N GLY A 18 -19.08 -14.15 -7.67
CA GLY A 18 -19.11 -13.04 -8.61
C GLY A 18 -19.74 -11.75 -8.08
N LYS A 19 -20.07 -11.67 -6.78
CA LYS A 19 -20.58 -10.43 -6.17
C LYS A 19 -19.48 -9.40 -5.99
N ALA A 20 -19.86 -8.13 -6.04
CA ALA A 20 -18.93 -7.01 -5.93
C ALA A 20 -18.48 -6.79 -4.48
N VAL A 21 -17.16 -6.63 -4.27
CA VAL A 21 -16.57 -6.26 -2.99
C VAL A 21 -15.98 -4.84 -3.10
N LYS A 22 -14.88 -4.66 -3.84
CA LYS A 22 -14.42 -3.34 -4.29
C LYS A 22 -14.99 -3.01 -5.67
N ILE A 23 -15.88 -2.02 -5.75
CA ILE A 23 -16.54 -1.61 -7.01
C ILE A 23 -15.53 -1.19 -8.09
N THR A 24 -14.48 -0.47 -7.70
CA THR A 24 -13.40 0.00 -8.57
C THR A 24 -12.35 -1.08 -8.87
N GLY A 25 -12.44 -2.25 -8.22
CA GLY A 25 -11.53 -3.36 -8.43
C GLY A 25 -11.86 -4.15 -9.70
N ALA A 26 -10.84 -4.74 -10.31
CA ALA A 26 -11.01 -5.62 -11.47
C ALA A 26 -11.87 -6.84 -11.12
N LYS A 27 -12.70 -7.30 -12.06
CA LYS A 27 -13.54 -8.50 -11.86
C LYS A 27 -12.71 -9.77 -11.61
N THR A 28 -11.48 -9.82 -12.13
CA THR A 28 -10.55 -10.93 -11.97
C THR A 28 -9.80 -10.91 -10.64
N LEU A 29 -9.93 -9.84 -9.85
CA LEU A 29 -9.30 -9.71 -8.54
C LEU A 29 -10.15 -10.45 -7.49
N THR A 30 -10.19 -11.78 -7.59
CA THR A 30 -10.84 -12.68 -6.64
C THR A 30 -9.84 -13.15 -5.60
N PHE A 31 -10.33 -13.67 -4.46
CA PHE A 31 -9.46 -14.16 -3.38
C PHE A 31 -8.44 -15.19 -3.89
N SER A 32 -8.89 -16.26 -4.56
CA SER A 32 -8.02 -17.31 -5.11
C SER A 32 -7.00 -16.77 -6.12
N ASN A 33 -7.40 -15.85 -7.00
CA ASN A 33 -6.47 -15.27 -8.00
C ASN A 33 -5.41 -14.39 -7.33
N VAL A 34 -5.77 -13.65 -6.28
CA VAL A 34 -4.81 -12.86 -5.50
C VAL A 34 -3.78 -13.77 -4.85
N LEU A 35 -4.21 -14.86 -4.20
CA LEU A 35 -3.30 -15.84 -3.58
C LEU A 35 -2.32 -16.43 -4.60
N GLN A 36 -2.85 -16.88 -5.74
CA GLN A 36 -2.06 -17.47 -6.80
C GLN A 36 -1.03 -16.48 -7.37
N VAL A 37 -1.48 -15.27 -7.75
CA VAL A 37 -0.59 -14.26 -8.35
C VAL A 37 0.45 -13.76 -7.36
N ALA A 38 0.06 -13.50 -6.10
CA ALA A 38 0.99 -13.03 -5.08
C ALA A 38 2.08 -14.08 -4.79
N SER A 39 1.70 -15.36 -4.67
CA SER A 39 2.64 -16.42 -4.32
C SER A 39 3.51 -16.87 -5.49
N GLU A 40 2.90 -17.13 -6.65
CA GLU A 40 3.58 -17.84 -7.75
C GLU A 40 4.18 -16.90 -8.79
N ARG A 41 3.56 -15.74 -9.03
CA ARG A 41 4.03 -14.79 -10.05
C ARG A 41 4.84 -13.66 -9.44
N LYS A 42 4.29 -12.99 -8.43
CA LYS A 42 4.97 -11.88 -7.76
C LYS A 42 6.09 -12.39 -6.86
N GLY A 43 5.84 -13.44 -6.08
CA GLY A 43 6.82 -13.97 -5.13
C GLY A 43 6.85 -13.18 -3.82
N LEU A 44 5.69 -12.75 -3.33
CA LEU A 44 5.55 -12.10 -2.03
C LEU A 44 5.47 -13.15 -0.92
N ASP A 45 6.16 -12.92 0.18
CA ASP A 45 6.18 -13.84 1.33
C ASP A 45 5.03 -13.53 2.32
N LEU A 46 4.63 -12.26 2.39
CA LEU A 46 3.58 -11.76 3.27
C LEU A 46 2.65 -10.82 2.49
N ILE A 47 1.35 -11.05 2.52
CA ILE A 47 0.38 -10.14 1.91
C ILE A 47 -0.72 -9.76 2.86
N GLY A 48 -1.24 -8.55 2.73
CA GLY A 48 -2.45 -8.10 3.42
C GLY A 48 -3.59 -7.99 2.43
N ILE A 49 -4.66 -8.74 2.69
CA ILE A 49 -5.89 -8.67 1.90
C ILE A 49 -6.90 -7.90 2.73
N ILE A 50 -7.20 -6.67 2.30
CA ILE A 50 -7.92 -5.67 3.12
C ILE A 50 -9.43 -5.66 2.85
N ASP A 51 -9.96 -6.79 2.40
CA ASP A 51 -11.38 -7.02 2.14
C ASP A 51 -11.89 -8.32 2.80
N CYS A 52 -11.11 -8.87 3.74
CA CYS A 52 -11.43 -10.09 4.47
C CYS A 52 -12.57 -9.91 5.47
N HIS A 53 -13.05 -8.68 5.73
CA HIS A 53 -14.26 -8.47 6.55
C HIS A 53 -15.55 -8.90 5.82
N SER A 54 -15.54 -9.01 4.50
CA SER A 54 -16.73 -9.37 3.72
C SER A 54 -17.17 -10.81 4.03
N PRO A 55 -18.45 -11.07 4.35
CA PRO A 55 -18.92 -12.40 4.76
C PRO A 55 -18.60 -13.52 3.76
N GLU A 56 -18.78 -13.29 2.45
CA GLU A 56 -18.44 -14.31 1.44
C GLU A 56 -16.95 -14.56 1.32
N ILE A 57 -16.10 -13.55 1.59
CA ILE A 57 -14.65 -13.76 1.61
C ILE A 57 -14.25 -14.57 2.86
N ILE A 58 -14.91 -14.34 4.00
CA ILE A 58 -14.73 -15.18 5.20
C ILE A 58 -15.09 -16.63 4.89
N GLU A 59 -16.25 -16.87 4.26
CA GLU A 59 -16.69 -18.21 3.85
C GLU A 59 -15.70 -18.87 2.88
N GLU A 60 -15.15 -18.12 1.91
CA GLU A 60 -14.10 -18.60 0.99
C GLU A 60 -12.82 -19.01 1.74
N ILE A 61 -12.39 -18.22 2.74
CA ILE A 61 -11.23 -18.55 3.57
C ILE A 61 -11.51 -19.81 4.40
N GLU A 62 -12.70 -19.93 5.01
CA GLU A 62 -13.09 -21.11 5.79
C GLU A 62 -13.07 -22.37 4.94
N ALA A 63 -13.65 -22.32 3.74
CA ALA A 63 -13.64 -23.45 2.81
C ALA A 63 -12.20 -23.84 2.43
N ALA A 64 -11.35 -22.86 2.09
CA ALA A 64 -9.95 -23.11 1.75
C ALA A 64 -9.13 -23.71 2.91
N ILE A 65 -9.47 -23.38 4.17
CA ILE A 65 -8.87 -24.01 5.35
C ILE A 65 -9.33 -25.46 5.49
N VAL A 66 -10.64 -25.72 5.32
CA VAL A 66 -11.22 -27.07 5.40
C VAL A 66 -10.63 -27.98 4.32
N ASP A 67 -10.43 -27.46 3.11
CA ASP A 67 -9.85 -28.18 1.98
C ASP A 67 -8.31 -28.35 2.09
N GLY A 68 -7.69 -27.70 3.09
CA GLY A 68 -6.25 -27.77 3.33
C GLY A 68 -5.39 -26.92 2.38
N GLU A 69 -6.02 -26.06 1.56
CA GLU A 69 -5.32 -25.10 0.71
C GLU A 69 -4.67 -23.96 1.52
N ILE A 70 -5.31 -23.59 2.63
CA ILE A 70 -4.82 -22.59 3.59
C ILE A 70 -4.59 -23.22 4.95
N ILE A 71 -3.46 -22.89 5.57
CA ILE A 71 -3.12 -23.32 6.93
C ILE A 71 -3.04 -22.09 7.84
N GLU A 72 -3.90 -22.01 8.84
CA GLU A 72 -3.81 -20.97 9.86
C GLU A 72 -2.60 -21.22 10.78
N LYS A 73 -1.70 -20.23 10.86
CA LYS A 73 -0.45 -20.35 11.62
C LYS A 73 -0.69 -20.06 13.09
N ARG A 74 0.01 -20.78 13.98
CA ARG A 74 -0.07 -20.58 15.44
C ARG A 74 0.28 -19.14 15.89
N GLU A 75 1.25 -18.50 15.23
CA GLU A 75 1.64 -17.11 15.51
C GLU A 75 0.88 -16.09 14.64
N GLY A 76 -0.24 -16.51 14.06
CA GLY A 76 -1.13 -15.72 13.23
C GLY A 76 -0.72 -15.60 11.77
N GLY A 77 -1.73 -15.33 10.94
CA GLY A 77 -1.66 -15.35 9.48
C GLY A 77 -2.11 -16.68 8.87
N LEU A 78 -2.52 -16.61 7.61
CA LEU A 78 -3.11 -17.69 6.82
C LEU A 78 -2.14 -18.09 5.71
N LEU A 79 -1.47 -19.23 5.85
CA LEU A 79 -0.46 -19.69 4.90
C LEU A 79 -1.12 -20.32 3.68
N TYR A 80 -0.89 -19.74 2.51
CA TYR A 80 -1.16 -20.35 1.21
C TYR A 80 0.17 -20.61 0.51
N ARG A 81 0.51 -21.88 0.27
CA ARG A 81 1.82 -22.27 -0.30
C ARG A 81 3.00 -21.63 0.44
N ASN A 82 3.69 -20.68 -0.20
CA ASN A 82 4.84 -19.97 0.36
C ASN A 82 4.50 -18.56 0.87
N THR A 83 3.25 -18.13 0.79
CA THR A 83 2.82 -16.77 1.10
C THR A 83 1.86 -16.77 2.29
N THR A 84 2.16 -15.97 3.30
CA THR A 84 1.27 -15.79 4.45
C THR A 84 0.36 -14.59 4.22
N VAL A 85 -0.95 -14.80 4.32
CA VAL A 85 -1.96 -13.74 4.25
C VAL A 85 -2.27 -13.23 5.64
N ILE A 86 -2.26 -11.91 5.80
CA ILE A 86 -2.71 -11.18 6.98
C ILE A 86 -4.13 -10.66 6.65
N PRO A 87 -5.19 -11.24 7.22
CA PRO A 87 -6.55 -10.81 6.94
C PRO A 87 -6.77 -9.40 7.48
N GLY A 88 -7.32 -8.52 6.65
CA GLY A 88 -7.58 -7.15 7.05
C GLY A 88 -8.82 -6.53 6.41
N SER A 89 -9.00 -5.25 6.69
CA SER A 89 -10.09 -4.41 6.20
C SER A 89 -9.58 -2.99 5.95
N GLU A 90 -9.88 -2.41 4.78
CA GLU A 90 -9.79 -0.95 4.56
C GLU A 90 -11.14 -0.32 4.93
N ILE A 91 -11.12 0.68 5.81
CA ILE A 91 -12.32 1.35 6.33
C ILE A 91 -12.22 2.86 6.09
N GLU A 92 -13.33 3.48 5.67
CA GLU A 92 -13.43 4.93 5.60
C GLU A 92 -13.97 5.50 6.92
N ILE A 93 -13.25 6.45 7.51
CA ILE A 93 -13.67 7.23 8.66
C ILE A 93 -14.03 8.63 8.19
N TYR A 94 -15.19 9.10 8.61
CA TYR A 94 -15.58 10.49 8.43
C TYR A 94 -16.53 10.89 9.55
N ASP A 95 -15.95 11.17 10.73
CA ASP A 95 -16.67 11.57 11.93
C ASP A 95 -16.65 13.10 12.11
N GLN A 96 -17.16 13.61 13.24
CA GLN A 96 -17.18 15.03 13.56
C GLN A 96 -15.79 15.66 13.79
N HIS A 97 -14.74 14.86 13.98
CA HIS A 97 -13.37 15.33 14.18
C HIS A 97 -12.60 15.42 12.85
N CYS A 98 -13.15 14.84 11.78
CA CYS A 98 -12.56 14.82 10.46
C CYS A 98 -12.90 16.09 9.65
N ASN A 99 -11.91 16.65 8.95
CA ASN A 99 -12.11 17.71 7.94
C ASN A 99 -12.47 17.12 6.55
N GLY A 100 -12.34 15.80 6.39
CA GLY A 100 -12.71 15.04 5.22
C GLY A 100 -12.55 13.53 5.46
N PRO A 101 -12.94 12.68 4.50
CA PRO A 101 -12.83 11.23 4.66
C PRO A 101 -11.38 10.78 4.76
N ILE A 102 -11.14 9.73 5.54
CA ILE A 102 -9.83 9.12 5.80
C ILE A 102 -9.97 7.61 5.61
N HIS A 103 -9.06 6.98 4.89
CA HIS A 103 -8.95 5.52 4.89
C HIS A 103 -7.94 5.06 5.94
N VAL A 104 -8.28 3.94 6.59
CA VAL A 104 -7.41 3.23 7.54
C VAL A 104 -7.46 1.75 7.24
N LEU A 105 -6.41 1.04 7.63
CA LEU A 105 -6.26 -0.40 7.52
C LEU A 105 -6.30 -1.01 8.91
N ALA A 106 -7.13 -2.03 9.07
CA ALA A 106 -7.17 -2.87 10.25
C ALA A 106 -6.78 -4.31 9.87
N TYR A 107 -5.84 -4.90 10.59
CA TYR A 107 -5.39 -6.28 10.35
C TYR A 107 -5.57 -7.14 11.59
N PHE A 108 -5.84 -8.43 11.39
CA PHE A 108 -6.15 -9.35 12.48
C PHE A 108 -5.24 -10.59 12.46
N PRO A 109 -4.91 -11.14 13.64
CA PRO A 109 -3.98 -12.26 13.75
C PRO A 109 -4.55 -13.57 13.20
N SER A 110 -5.87 -13.74 13.25
CA SER A 110 -6.56 -15.00 12.97
C SER A 110 -7.85 -14.77 12.20
N LEU A 111 -8.35 -15.81 11.56
CA LEU A 111 -9.67 -15.78 10.94
C LEU A 111 -10.77 -15.56 12.00
N THR A 112 -10.59 -16.11 13.20
CA THR A 112 -11.54 -15.90 14.31
C THR A 112 -11.63 -14.42 14.68
N ALA A 113 -10.50 -13.73 14.87
CA ALA A 113 -10.50 -12.30 15.15
C ALA A 113 -11.08 -11.47 14.00
N MET A 114 -10.82 -11.86 12.75
CA MET A 114 -11.43 -11.22 11.57
C MET A 114 -12.96 -11.37 11.56
N LYS A 115 -13.49 -12.54 11.94
CA LYS A 115 -14.93 -12.79 12.06
C LYS A 115 -15.57 -11.96 13.16
N GLU A 116 -14.93 -11.88 14.33
CA GLU A 116 -15.39 -11.04 15.44
C GLU A 116 -15.44 -9.57 15.05
N PHE A 117 -14.40 -9.08 14.35
CA PHE A 117 -14.39 -7.72 13.82
C PHE A 117 -15.46 -7.50 12.75
N SER A 118 -15.64 -8.42 11.81
CA SER A 118 -16.68 -8.34 10.77
C SER A 118 -18.09 -8.26 11.39
N ALA A 119 -18.37 -9.09 12.40
CA ALA A 119 -19.63 -9.05 13.15
C ALA A 119 -19.83 -7.70 13.83
N TRP A 120 -18.82 -7.16 14.52
CA TRP A 120 -18.89 -5.82 15.12
C TRP A 120 -19.09 -4.72 14.07
N MET A 121 -18.32 -4.76 12.98
CA MET A 121 -18.36 -3.79 11.89
C MET A 121 -19.73 -3.77 11.20
N SER A 122 -20.42 -4.91 11.11
CA SER A 122 -21.76 -5.02 10.51
C SER A 122 -22.80 -4.10 11.15
N GLY A 123 -22.68 -3.82 12.46
CA GLY A 123 -23.53 -2.87 13.18
C GLY A 123 -23.18 -1.40 12.94
N HIS A 124 -22.04 -1.13 12.30
CA HIS A 124 -21.46 0.20 12.12
C HIS A 124 -21.27 0.57 10.64
N VAL A 125 -21.72 -0.25 9.69
CA VAL A 125 -21.67 0.07 8.25
C VAL A 125 -23.02 -0.19 7.60
N LYS A 126 -23.27 0.45 6.45
CA LYS A 126 -24.50 0.21 5.68
C LYS A 126 -24.48 -1.08 4.89
N ASN A 127 -23.29 -1.54 4.49
CA ASN A 127 -23.15 -2.76 3.73
C ASN A 127 -21.80 -3.45 4.04
N ILE A 128 -21.85 -4.52 4.82
CA ILE A 128 -20.65 -5.26 5.23
C ILE A 128 -19.95 -5.99 4.06
N THR A 129 -20.64 -6.22 2.93
CA THR A 129 -20.07 -6.95 1.79
C THR A 129 -19.17 -6.09 0.92
N LEU A 130 -19.23 -4.76 1.08
CA LEU A 130 -18.44 -3.83 0.27
C LEU A 130 -17.16 -3.41 0.99
N SER A 131 -16.14 -3.16 0.19
CA SER A 131 -14.86 -2.60 0.61
C SER A 131 -14.96 -1.11 0.95
N SER A 132 -14.03 -0.61 1.79
CA SER A 132 -13.80 0.81 2.10
C SER A 132 -15.07 1.56 2.52
N GLN A 133 -15.97 0.89 3.22
CA GLN A 133 -17.21 1.52 3.65
C GLN A 133 -16.95 2.55 4.74
N ARG A 134 -17.75 3.62 4.71
CA ARG A 134 -17.80 4.54 5.84
C ARG A 134 -18.33 3.82 7.07
N ILE A 135 -17.54 3.84 8.13
CA ILE A 135 -17.97 3.38 9.45
C ILE A 135 -18.68 4.51 10.20
N TYR A 136 -19.76 4.18 10.91
CA TYR A 136 -20.57 5.09 11.72
C TYR A 136 -20.15 5.02 13.19
N CYS A 137 -18.86 5.23 13.44
CA CYS A 137 -18.28 5.51 14.76
C CYS A 137 -17.09 6.46 14.60
N ASP A 138 -16.57 6.99 15.71
CA ASP A 138 -15.35 7.81 15.67
C ASP A 138 -14.09 6.96 15.50
N GLY A 139 -13.02 7.60 15.02
CA GLY A 139 -11.74 6.92 14.75
C GLY A 139 -11.11 6.26 15.98
N ARG A 140 -11.22 6.86 17.17
CA ARG A 140 -10.65 6.30 18.40
C ARG A 140 -11.44 5.09 18.89
N THR A 141 -12.75 5.07 18.68
CA THR A 141 -13.59 3.88 18.92
C THR A 141 -13.18 2.73 18.00
N LEU A 142 -12.94 2.99 16.72
CA LEU A 142 -12.41 1.99 15.79
C LEU A 142 -11.03 1.46 16.23
N GLN A 143 -10.11 2.34 16.63
CA GLN A 143 -8.81 1.92 17.14
C GLN A 143 -8.93 0.98 18.34
N LYS A 144 -9.82 1.27 19.29
CA LYS A 144 -10.01 0.46 20.50
C LYS A 144 -10.50 -0.95 20.18
N ILE A 145 -11.49 -1.10 19.29
CA ILE A 145 -11.99 -2.44 18.94
C ILE A 145 -10.91 -3.24 18.20
N VAL A 146 -10.19 -2.63 17.24
CA VAL A 146 -9.08 -3.29 16.53
C VAL A 146 -8.04 -3.79 17.53
N LYS A 147 -7.65 -2.95 18.48
CA LYS A 147 -6.66 -3.30 19.51
C LYS A 147 -7.15 -4.36 20.49
N SER A 148 -8.43 -4.32 20.86
CA SER A 148 -9.02 -5.33 21.75
C SER A 148 -9.02 -6.74 21.16
N LEU A 149 -9.01 -6.84 19.82
CA LEU A 149 -8.91 -8.09 19.05
C LEU A 149 -7.46 -8.47 18.69
N GLY A 150 -6.47 -7.79 19.29
CA GLY A 150 -5.05 -8.01 19.00
C GLY A 150 -4.62 -7.54 17.60
N GLY A 151 -5.39 -6.63 17.00
CA GLY A 151 -5.17 -6.17 15.63
C GLY A 151 -4.17 -5.01 15.49
N LEU A 152 -3.73 -4.82 14.25
CA LEU A 152 -2.92 -3.67 13.84
C LEU A 152 -3.81 -2.61 13.19
N PHE A 153 -3.50 -1.33 13.43
CA PHE A 153 -4.19 -0.18 12.90
C PHE A 153 -3.19 0.76 12.21
N ILE A 154 -3.39 0.99 10.92
CA ILE A 154 -2.48 1.75 10.06
C ILE A 154 -3.29 2.77 9.25
N PRO A 155 -3.12 4.08 9.43
CA PRO A 155 -3.65 5.07 8.50
C PRO A 155 -3.14 4.82 7.07
N ALA A 156 -4.05 4.75 6.11
CA ALA A 156 -3.77 4.36 4.73
C ALA A 156 -3.38 5.58 3.88
N HIS A 157 -2.46 5.39 2.93
CA HIS A 157 -2.04 6.33 1.87
C HIS A 157 -2.19 7.82 2.24
N VAL A 158 -1.55 8.21 3.35
CA VAL A 158 -1.96 9.35 4.18
C VAL A 158 -1.83 10.72 3.50
N PHE A 159 -1.08 10.82 2.40
CA PHE A 159 -0.81 12.09 1.70
C PHE A 159 -1.59 12.28 0.40
N THR A 160 -2.34 11.26 -0.05
CA THR A 160 -3.11 11.40 -1.31
C THR A 160 -4.14 12.54 -1.16
N PRO A 161 -4.49 13.31 -2.22
CA PRO A 161 -5.41 14.45 -2.04
C PRO A 161 -6.86 14.08 -1.69
N PHE A 162 -7.18 12.79 -1.63
CA PHE A 162 -8.53 12.28 -1.46
C PHE A 162 -8.53 11.12 -0.47
N LYS A 163 -9.52 11.09 0.42
CA LYS A 163 -9.74 9.97 1.36
C LYS A 163 -8.51 9.59 2.21
N SER A 164 -7.72 10.58 2.59
CA SER A 164 -6.47 10.40 3.32
C SER A 164 -6.40 11.28 4.54
N LEU A 165 -5.54 10.89 5.48
CA LEU A 165 -5.35 11.61 6.74
C LEU A 165 -4.83 13.03 6.53
N TYR A 166 -3.60 13.18 6.04
CA TYR A 166 -2.93 14.48 5.89
C TYR A 166 -3.39 15.26 4.66
N GLY A 167 -3.76 14.56 3.59
CA GLY A 167 -4.24 15.21 2.39
C GLY A 167 -5.58 15.92 2.59
N LYS A 168 -6.46 15.38 3.45
CA LYS A 168 -7.80 15.96 3.64
C LYS A 168 -8.42 15.80 5.03
N GLY A 169 -8.13 14.72 5.74
CA GLY A 169 -8.76 14.35 7.00
C GLY A 169 -8.47 15.27 8.17
N VAL A 170 -7.26 15.82 8.26
CA VAL A 170 -6.81 16.67 9.38
C VAL A 170 -6.26 18.00 8.89
N ARG A 171 -6.23 19.01 9.78
CA ARG A 171 -5.61 20.30 9.47
C ARG A 171 -4.10 20.25 9.61
N PHE A 172 -3.60 19.67 10.69
CA PHE A 172 -2.18 19.65 11.02
C PHE A 172 -1.68 18.36 11.65
N SER A 173 -2.49 17.67 12.45
CA SER A 173 -2.02 16.51 13.23
C SER A 173 -2.97 15.34 13.19
N LEU A 174 -2.41 14.13 13.18
CA LEU A 174 -3.17 12.88 13.32
C LEU A 174 -3.96 12.81 14.65
N THR A 175 -3.52 13.55 15.67
CA THR A 175 -4.14 13.55 17.00
C THR A 175 -5.53 14.19 17.02
N GLU A 176 -5.87 14.96 15.98
CA GLU A 176 -7.21 15.50 15.76
C GLU A 176 -8.26 14.38 15.68
N VAL A 177 -7.91 13.23 15.11
CA VAL A 177 -8.83 12.11 14.84
C VAL A 177 -8.47 10.81 15.55
N PHE A 178 -7.19 10.60 15.87
CA PHE A 178 -6.69 9.34 16.42
C PHE A 178 -6.03 9.48 17.79
N ASP A 179 -5.98 8.37 18.53
CA ASP A 179 -5.02 8.19 19.62
C ASP A 179 -3.68 7.75 18.99
N PRO A 180 -2.60 8.56 19.10
CA PRO A 180 -1.32 8.25 18.49
C PRO A 180 -0.73 6.91 18.96
N ARG A 181 -1.02 6.49 20.20
CA ARG A 181 -0.45 5.26 20.79
C ARG A 181 -1.04 3.98 20.22
N LEU A 182 -2.15 4.09 19.49
CA LEU A 182 -2.85 2.94 18.90
C LEU A 182 -2.60 2.83 17.39
N ILE A 183 -1.63 3.56 16.85
CA ILE A 183 -1.17 3.46 15.45
C ILE A 183 0.12 2.63 15.43
N ASP A 184 0.18 1.59 14.60
CA ASP A 184 1.36 0.71 14.52
C ASP A 184 2.33 1.11 13.40
N ALA A 185 1.83 1.76 12.35
CA ALA A 185 2.64 2.24 11.23
C ALA A 185 1.87 3.33 10.46
N ILE A 186 2.56 3.97 9.52
CA ILE A 186 1.96 4.92 8.58
C ILE A 186 2.19 4.40 7.15
N GLU A 187 1.11 4.26 6.38
CA GLU A 187 1.22 3.96 4.96
C GLU A 187 1.39 5.26 4.16
N LEU A 188 2.53 5.42 3.50
CA LEU A 188 2.83 6.61 2.69
C LEU A 188 1.90 6.69 1.47
N GLY A 189 1.81 5.58 0.73
CA GLY A 189 1.09 5.47 -0.53
C GLY A 189 1.78 6.17 -1.71
N LEU A 190 1.21 5.99 -2.90
CA LEU A 190 1.81 6.32 -4.21
C LEU A 190 2.21 7.79 -4.45
N SER A 191 1.91 8.70 -3.53
CA SER A 191 2.05 10.15 -3.71
C SER A 191 3.17 10.76 -2.87
N SER A 192 3.89 9.96 -2.10
CA SER A 192 4.94 10.41 -1.19
C SER A 192 5.97 9.31 -0.97
N ASP A 193 7.21 9.70 -0.72
CA ASP A 193 8.28 8.83 -0.26
C ASP A 193 8.81 9.29 1.10
N THR A 194 9.77 8.56 1.65
CA THR A 194 10.39 8.87 2.95
C THR A 194 11.03 10.27 2.97
N GLU A 195 11.73 10.66 1.91
CA GLU A 195 12.44 11.94 1.83
C GLU A 195 11.46 13.12 1.83
N MET A 196 10.34 13.02 1.11
CA MET A 196 9.35 14.09 1.07
C MET A 196 8.79 14.44 2.46
N VAL A 197 8.68 13.46 3.36
CA VAL A 197 7.95 13.59 4.63
C VAL A 197 8.87 13.64 5.86
N GLU A 198 10.19 13.65 5.67
CA GLU A 198 11.19 13.55 6.74
C GLU A 198 11.12 14.66 7.77
N ASP A 199 10.61 15.84 7.38
CA ASP A 199 10.50 17.01 8.24
C ASP A 199 9.16 17.09 8.99
N ILE A 200 8.28 16.08 8.88
CA ILE A 200 7.03 16.03 9.64
C ILE A 200 7.27 15.35 10.99
N ALA A 201 7.56 16.17 12.00
CA ALA A 201 7.93 15.77 13.36
C ALA A 201 7.08 14.64 13.99
N GLU A 202 5.75 14.67 13.86
CA GLU A 202 4.90 13.65 14.50
C GLU A 202 5.07 12.25 13.89
N LEU A 203 5.58 12.15 12.65
CA LEU A 203 5.79 10.87 11.98
C LEU A 203 7.01 10.12 12.49
N GLU A 204 7.91 10.77 13.23
CA GLU A 204 9.09 10.15 13.84
C GLU A 204 8.71 8.98 14.77
N SER A 205 7.49 8.97 15.31
CA SER A 205 7.04 7.89 16.20
C SER A 205 6.67 6.59 15.48
N TYR A 206 6.55 6.57 14.15
CA TYR A 206 5.98 5.42 13.42
C TYR A 206 6.90 4.91 12.32
N PRO A 207 7.05 3.58 12.15
CA PRO A 207 7.65 3.04 10.94
C PRO A 207 6.76 3.35 9.73
N PHE A 208 7.38 3.37 8.56
CA PHE A 208 6.67 3.53 7.29
C PHE A 208 6.51 2.19 6.60
N VAL A 209 5.31 2.00 6.03
CA VAL A 209 5.01 0.94 5.08
C VAL A 209 4.59 1.56 3.75
N THR A 210 4.81 0.82 2.67
CA THR A 210 4.42 1.22 1.31
C THR A 210 3.81 0.03 0.62
N ASN A 211 2.53 0.13 0.31
CA ASN A 211 1.76 -0.98 -0.21
C ASN A 211 1.04 -0.57 -1.48
N SER A 212 0.66 -1.57 -2.26
CA SER A 212 0.23 -1.34 -3.62
C SER A 212 -1.13 -0.67 -3.75
N ASP A 213 -2.05 -0.78 -2.77
CA ASP A 213 -3.47 -0.45 -2.98
C ASP A 213 -3.98 -1.10 -4.30
N ALA A 214 -3.69 -2.40 -4.45
CA ALA A 214 -3.88 -3.10 -5.71
C ALA A 214 -5.36 -3.31 -6.02
N HIS A 215 -5.82 -2.68 -7.09
CA HIS A 215 -7.17 -2.83 -7.66
C HIS A 215 -7.24 -3.79 -8.85
N SER A 216 -6.15 -4.50 -9.15
CA SER A 216 -6.04 -5.47 -10.24
C SER A 216 -4.81 -6.34 -10.02
N LEU A 217 -4.81 -7.58 -10.51
CA LEU A 217 -3.72 -8.55 -10.29
C LEU A 217 -2.35 -8.00 -10.70
N GLY A 218 -2.24 -7.32 -11.84
CA GLY A 218 -0.98 -6.74 -12.32
C GLY A 218 -0.43 -5.60 -11.46
N LYS A 219 -1.26 -4.97 -10.60
CA LYS A 219 -0.86 -3.88 -9.70
C LYS A 219 -0.35 -4.36 -8.34
N ILE A 220 -0.52 -5.65 -8.01
CA ILE A 220 0.06 -6.23 -6.79
C ILE A 220 1.57 -6.01 -6.82
N ALA A 221 2.15 -5.65 -5.68
CA ALA A 221 3.56 -5.31 -5.53
C ALA A 221 4.07 -4.14 -6.41
N ARG A 222 3.20 -3.20 -6.82
CA ARG A 222 3.71 -1.93 -7.40
C ARG A 222 4.38 -1.04 -6.35
N GLU A 223 3.99 -1.21 -5.08
CA GLU A 223 4.74 -0.79 -3.91
C GLU A 223 4.70 -1.94 -2.91
N TYR A 224 5.79 -2.14 -2.17
CA TYR A 224 5.96 -3.19 -1.18
C TYR A 224 7.15 -2.83 -0.29
N GLN A 225 7.36 -3.59 0.79
CA GLN A 225 8.54 -3.46 1.64
C GLN A 225 9.36 -4.74 1.68
N LYS A 226 10.66 -4.58 1.89
CA LYS A 226 11.51 -5.66 2.40
C LYS A 226 11.54 -5.57 3.91
N ILE A 227 11.22 -6.68 4.58
CA ILE A 227 11.07 -6.76 6.03
C ILE A 227 11.97 -7.86 6.61
N GLN A 228 12.59 -7.60 7.75
CA GLN A 228 13.45 -8.54 8.46
C GLN A 228 12.66 -9.24 9.56
N LEU A 229 12.39 -10.54 9.41
CA LEU A 229 11.60 -11.34 10.36
C LEU A 229 12.32 -12.65 10.72
N LYS A 230 11.85 -13.38 11.75
CA LYS A 230 12.24 -14.79 11.90
C LYS A 230 11.50 -15.67 10.91
N GLU A 231 10.19 -15.48 10.83
CA GLU A 231 9.25 -16.19 9.96
C GLU A 231 8.14 -15.19 9.54
N PRO A 232 7.47 -15.39 8.39
CA PRO A 232 6.42 -14.49 7.93
C PRO A 232 5.11 -14.77 8.67
N THR A 233 4.94 -14.25 9.87
CA THR A 233 3.74 -14.42 10.72
C THR A 233 3.18 -13.07 11.14
N PHE A 234 1.92 -13.02 11.56
CA PHE A 234 1.32 -11.79 12.11
C PHE A 234 2.13 -11.27 13.31
N ALA A 235 2.50 -12.14 14.25
CA ALA A 235 3.25 -11.75 15.43
C ALA A 235 4.65 -11.21 15.12
N GLU A 236 5.31 -11.71 14.07
CA GLU A 236 6.61 -11.16 13.64
C GLU A 236 6.42 -9.84 12.87
N LEU A 237 5.35 -9.68 12.09
CA LEU A 237 4.98 -8.39 11.50
C LEU A 237 4.75 -7.33 12.59
N GLU A 238 3.96 -7.65 13.63
CA GLU A 238 3.72 -6.75 14.77
C GLU A 238 5.04 -6.32 15.42
N LYS A 239 5.94 -7.26 15.73
CA LYS A 239 7.26 -6.94 16.27
C LYS A 239 8.09 -6.08 15.33
N ALA A 240 7.99 -6.28 14.02
CA ALA A 240 8.71 -5.48 13.04
C ALA A 240 8.22 -4.03 12.98
N LEU A 241 6.91 -3.82 13.11
CA LEU A 241 6.33 -2.48 13.20
C LEU A 241 6.66 -1.80 14.54
N ARG A 242 6.90 -2.58 15.60
CA ARG A 242 7.41 -2.07 16.88
C ARG A 242 8.94 -1.98 16.96
N GLU A 243 9.64 -2.40 15.90
CA GLU A 243 11.10 -2.48 15.82
C GLU A 243 11.76 -3.31 16.94
N GLU A 244 11.08 -4.35 17.41
CA GLU A 244 11.49 -5.16 18.56
C GLU A 244 12.43 -6.32 18.16
N GLY A 245 13.51 -6.50 18.91
CA GLY A 245 14.38 -7.68 18.78
C GLY A 245 14.95 -7.88 17.38
N ASN A 246 15.42 -6.79 16.74
CA ASN A 246 15.95 -6.75 15.38
C ASN A 246 14.95 -7.09 14.26
N ARG A 247 13.64 -7.09 14.53
CA ARG A 247 12.62 -7.11 13.47
C ARG A 247 12.39 -5.68 13.03
N LYS A 248 12.39 -5.41 11.73
CA LYS A 248 12.16 -4.06 11.19
C LYS A 248 11.91 -4.09 9.69
N VAL A 249 11.35 -3.01 9.17
CA VAL A 249 11.40 -2.72 7.74
C VAL A 249 12.85 -2.38 7.36
N LEU A 250 13.37 -3.02 6.32
CA LEU A 250 14.73 -2.80 5.81
C LEU A 250 14.78 -1.83 4.65
N ALA A 251 13.76 -1.82 3.81
CA ALA A 251 13.61 -0.90 2.69
C ALA A 251 12.13 -0.84 2.27
N ASN A 252 11.72 0.33 1.80
CA ASN A 252 10.44 0.55 1.15
C ASN A 252 10.69 0.66 -0.36
N TYR A 253 9.88 -0.01 -1.18
CA TYR A 253 9.95 0.05 -2.64
C TYR A 253 8.66 0.63 -3.16
N GLY A 254 8.74 1.65 -4.00
CA GLY A 254 7.54 2.24 -4.57
C GLY A 254 7.83 3.23 -5.68
N LEU A 255 6.78 3.84 -6.21
CA LEU A 255 6.92 4.76 -7.34
C LEU A 255 7.61 6.04 -6.89
N ASN A 256 8.28 6.72 -7.83
CA ASN A 256 8.75 8.08 -7.58
C ASN A 256 7.55 9.04 -7.54
N PRO A 257 7.29 9.74 -6.42
CA PRO A 257 6.14 10.64 -6.27
C PRO A 257 6.10 11.78 -7.29
N LEU A 258 7.24 12.17 -7.87
CA LEU A 258 7.32 13.17 -8.95
C LEU A 258 6.53 12.75 -10.20
N LEU A 259 6.27 11.46 -10.38
CA LEU A 259 5.43 10.92 -11.46
C LEU A 259 3.94 11.02 -11.14
N GLY A 260 3.58 11.36 -9.91
CA GLY A 260 2.22 11.43 -9.41
C GLY A 260 1.42 12.56 -10.06
N LYS A 261 0.17 12.24 -10.42
CA LYS A 261 -0.78 13.17 -11.06
C LYS A 261 -0.97 14.49 -10.31
N TYR A 262 -0.88 14.45 -8.99
CA TYR A 262 -1.16 15.56 -8.08
C TYR A 262 0.07 15.95 -7.24
N HIS A 263 1.28 15.64 -7.72
CA HIS A 263 2.50 16.03 -7.01
C HIS A 263 2.56 17.56 -6.81
N LYS A 264 2.16 18.31 -7.84
CA LYS A 264 2.01 19.78 -7.83
C LYS A 264 0.55 20.20 -7.79
N THR A 265 0.31 21.46 -7.44
CA THR A 265 -1.02 22.08 -7.45
C THR A 265 -1.53 22.21 -8.87
N VAL A 266 -2.74 21.71 -9.14
CA VAL A 266 -3.32 21.65 -10.49
C VAL A 266 -4.80 22.01 -10.51
N CYS A 267 -5.28 22.48 -11.66
CA CYS A 267 -6.72 22.62 -11.93
C CYS A 267 -7.41 21.24 -11.92
N SER A 268 -8.58 21.14 -11.29
CA SER A 268 -9.31 19.86 -11.21
C SER A 268 -9.89 19.38 -12.55
N ALA A 269 -10.09 20.30 -13.51
CA ALA A 269 -10.69 20.01 -14.80
C ALA A 269 -9.65 19.70 -15.89
N CYS A 270 -8.70 20.61 -16.12
CA CYS A 270 -7.71 20.47 -17.20
C CYS A 270 -6.33 19.99 -16.73
N PHE A 271 -6.12 19.82 -15.42
CA PHE A 271 -4.84 19.42 -14.80
C PHE A 271 -3.66 20.38 -15.05
N HIS A 272 -3.90 21.59 -15.57
CA HIS A 272 -2.85 22.60 -15.70
C HIS A 272 -2.29 22.99 -14.32
N GLU A 273 -0.97 23.16 -14.24
CA GLU A 273 -0.26 23.55 -13.01
C GLU A 273 -0.64 24.97 -12.59
N VAL A 274 -0.93 25.19 -11.31
CA VAL A 274 -1.33 26.50 -10.78
C VAL A 274 -0.38 26.91 -9.67
N LEU A 275 0.37 28.00 -9.90
CA LEU A 275 1.46 28.43 -9.02
C LEU A 275 0.99 29.07 -7.71
N ASN A 276 -0.21 29.67 -7.67
CA ASN A 276 -0.65 30.49 -6.53
C ASN A 276 -2.03 30.16 -5.96
N GLY A 277 -2.73 29.13 -6.47
CA GLY A 277 -4.02 28.64 -5.94
C GLY A 277 -5.18 29.66 -5.83
N ASN A 278 -4.94 30.93 -6.15
CA ASN A 278 -5.85 32.05 -5.97
C ASN A 278 -6.37 32.48 -7.35
N GLY A 279 -7.66 32.25 -7.56
CA GLY A 279 -8.38 32.61 -8.79
C GLY A 279 -8.62 31.44 -9.75
N PRO A 280 -9.43 31.67 -10.80
CA PRO A 280 -9.75 30.66 -11.80
C PRO A 280 -8.52 30.23 -12.59
N CYS A 281 -8.53 28.97 -13.06
CA CYS A 281 -7.47 28.43 -13.90
C CYS A 281 -7.29 29.27 -15.17
N SER A 282 -6.06 29.70 -15.44
CA SER A 282 -5.71 30.52 -16.61
C SER A 282 -6.02 29.86 -17.96
N GLU A 283 -6.03 28.53 -18.02
CA GLU A 283 -6.26 27.78 -19.27
C GLU A 283 -7.73 27.49 -19.57
N CYS A 284 -8.56 27.26 -18.54
CA CYS A 284 -9.94 26.80 -18.76
C CYS A 284 -10.99 27.57 -17.95
N GLY A 285 -10.59 28.55 -17.14
CA GLY A 285 -11.49 29.35 -16.30
C GLY A 285 -12.09 28.60 -15.10
N ASN A 286 -11.84 27.30 -14.92
CA ASN A 286 -12.37 26.53 -13.79
C ASN A 286 -11.78 27.01 -12.45
N GLU A 287 -12.62 27.20 -11.45
CA GLU A 287 -12.23 27.72 -10.13
C GLU A 287 -11.73 26.63 -9.17
N SER A 288 -12.08 25.37 -9.42
CA SER A 288 -11.71 24.26 -8.55
C SER A 288 -10.25 23.84 -8.76
N ILE A 289 -9.44 23.99 -7.70
CA ILE A 289 -8.02 23.64 -7.66
C ILE A 289 -7.79 22.49 -6.69
N ILE A 290 -6.95 21.53 -7.11
CA ILE A 290 -6.46 20.45 -6.25
C ILE A 290 -5.07 20.86 -5.76
N LYS A 291 -4.94 21.05 -4.44
CA LYS A 291 -3.65 21.34 -3.81
C LYS A 291 -2.67 20.19 -4.05
N GLY A 292 -1.45 20.53 -4.45
CA GLY A 292 -0.39 19.56 -4.68
C GLY A 292 0.07 18.90 -3.38
N VAL A 293 0.43 17.62 -3.48
CA VAL A 293 0.92 16.84 -2.33
C VAL A 293 2.21 17.44 -1.76
N SER A 294 3.13 17.89 -2.62
CA SER A 294 4.36 18.57 -2.19
C SER A 294 4.08 19.86 -1.39
N SER A 295 3.13 20.66 -1.84
CA SER A 295 2.70 21.88 -1.14
C SER A 295 2.07 21.55 0.21
N ARG A 296 1.21 20.51 0.25
CA ARG A 296 0.57 20.07 1.49
C ARG A 296 1.57 19.55 2.51
N ILE A 297 2.56 18.76 2.08
CA ILE A 297 3.61 18.27 2.96
C ILE A 297 4.43 19.43 3.52
N LYS A 298 4.81 20.41 2.70
CA LYS A 298 5.51 21.63 3.16
C LYS A 298 4.72 22.41 4.22
N GLU A 299 3.40 22.49 4.10
CA GLU A 299 2.55 23.10 5.14
C GLU A 299 2.61 22.33 6.46
N LEU A 300 2.63 21.00 6.40
CA LEU A 300 2.66 20.13 7.57
C LEU A 300 4.02 20.14 8.28
N SER A 301 5.12 20.18 7.53
CA SER A 301 6.48 20.27 8.10
C SER A 301 6.79 21.64 8.73
N MET A 302 5.99 22.68 8.45
CA MET A 302 6.09 23.96 9.16
C MET A 302 5.35 23.98 10.51
N SER A 303 4.64 22.91 10.87
CA SER A 303 3.91 22.79 12.13
C SER A 303 4.86 22.78 13.33
N LYS A 304 4.51 23.50 14.41
CA LYS A 304 5.28 23.58 15.66
C LYS A 304 5.06 22.38 16.60
N VAL A 305 4.82 21.19 16.06
CA VAL A 305 4.79 19.99 16.90
C VAL A 305 6.24 19.68 17.26
N ASP A 306 6.58 19.68 18.55
CA ASP A 306 7.93 19.35 19.01
C ASP A 306 8.34 17.99 18.44
N GLY A 307 9.37 18.01 17.59
CA GLY A 307 9.96 16.80 17.04
C GLY A 307 10.78 16.10 18.10
N GLY A 308 10.54 14.81 18.28
CA GLY A 308 11.45 13.94 19.01
C GLY A 308 12.82 13.86 18.34
N CYS A 309 13.65 12.92 18.79
CA CYS A 309 14.91 12.63 18.12
C CYS A 309 14.63 12.14 16.68
N LYS A 310 15.37 12.64 15.68
CA LYS A 310 15.30 12.12 14.31
C LYS A 310 15.60 10.62 14.33
N ARG A 311 14.67 9.81 13.86
CA ARG A 311 14.88 8.37 13.74
C ARG A 311 15.64 8.04 12.47
N GLU A 312 16.42 6.97 12.54
CA GLU A 312 16.97 6.36 11.34
C GLU A 312 15.83 5.73 10.54
N ARG A 313 15.69 6.14 9.27
CA ARG A 313 14.65 5.64 8.37
C ARG A 313 15.24 4.60 7.40
N PRO A 314 14.54 3.50 7.13
CA PRO A 314 14.88 2.62 6.01
C PRO A 314 14.86 3.40 4.68
N PRO A 315 15.74 3.06 3.73
CA PRO A 315 15.73 3.70 2.41
C PRO A 315 14.39 3.47 1.69
N TYR A 316 13.97 4.48 0.95
CA TYR A 316 12.91 4.36 -0.05
C TYR A 316 13.55 4.21 -1.43
N ILE A 317 13.37 3.05 -2.05
CA ILE A 317 13.95 2.72 -3.35
C ILE A 317 12.88 2.96 -4.42
N HIS A 318 13.05 4.02 -5.22
CA HIS A 318 12.15 4.30 -6.32
C HIS A 318 12.25 3.20 -7.37
N GLN A 319 11.16 2.48 -7.58
CA GLN A 319 11.06 1.38 -8.52
C GLN A 319 9.79 1.53 -9.36
N VAL A 320 9.84 1.04 -10.60
CA VAL A 320 8.67 0.89 -11.46
C VAL A 320 8.34 -0.60 -11.61
N PRO A 321 7.05 -0.97 -11.73
CA PRO A 321 6.68 -2.35 -12.06
C PRO A 321 7.39 -2.83 -13.33
N LEU A 322 7.70 -4.12 -13.42
CA LEU A 322 8.36 -4.70 -14.59
C LEU A 322 7.61 -4.40 -15.90
N ASP A 323 6.28 -4.40 -15.87
CA ASP A 323 5.44 -4.07 -17.04
C ASP A 323 5.61 -2.62 -17.56
N PHE A 324 6.26 -1.75 -16.79
CA PHE A 324 6.56 -0.36 -17.18
C PHE A 324 7.93 -0.25 -17.86
N ILE A 325 8.74 -1.31 -17.85
CA ILE A 325 10.06 -1.32 -18.48
C ILE A 325 9.91 -1.31 -20.01
N PRO A 326 10.46 -0.31 -20.72
CA PRO A 326 10.38 -0.26 -22.17
C PRO A 326 11.01 -1.48 -22.83
N GLY A 327 10.24 -2.17 -23.67
CA GLY A 327 10.69 -3.37 -24.38
C GLY A 327 10.47 -4.68 -23.63
N LEU A 328 10.02 -4.65 -22.36
CA LEU A 328 9.57 -5.83 -21.65
C LEU A 328 8.13 -6.16 -22.07
N GLY A 329 7.98 -6.96 -23.12
CA GLY A 329 6.68 -7.48 -23.55
C GLY A 329 6.29 -8.78 -22.83
N PRO A 330 5.02 -9.23 -22.96
CA PRO A 330 4.52 -10.43 -22.27
C PRO A 330 5.38 -11.69 -22.51
N LYS A 331 5.85 -11.91 -23.75
CA LYS A 331 6.69 -13.08 -24.07
C LYS A 331 8.05 -13.06 -23.36
N ALA A 332 8.66 -11.88 -23.22
CA ALA A 332 9.93 -11.76 -22.52
C ALA A 332 9.73 -11.91 -21.02
N MET A 333 8.61 -11.39 -20.49
CA MET A 333 8.23 -11.58 -19.08
C MET A 333 8.04 -13.06 -18.74
N GLU A 334 7.31 -13.82 -19.56
CA GLU A 334 7.12 -15.26 -19.31
C GLU A 334 8.44 -16.04 -19.34
N LYS A 335 9.37 -15.72 -20.25
CA LYS A 335 10.72 -16.32 -20.24
C LYS A 335 11.50 -16.03 -18.96
N LEU A 336 11.40 -14.80 -18.45
CA LEU A 336 12.05 -14.42 -17.19
C LEU A 336 11.41 -15.16 -16.01
N LEU A 337 10.08 -15.31 -15.99
CA LEU A 337 9.38 -16.09 -14.96
C LEU A 337 9.73 -17.58 -15.04
N GLU A 338 9.86 -18.16 -16.24
CA GLU A 338 10.34 -19.53 -16.42
C GLU A 338 11.77 -19.73 -15.87
N ALA A 339 12.65 -18.73 -16.04
CA ALA A 339 14.04 -18.81 -15.61
C ALA A 339 14.23 -18.53 -14.12
N PHE A 340 13.51 -17.56 -13.55
CA PHE A 340 13.72 -17.05 -12.19
C PHE A 340 12.58 -17.36 -11.21
N GLY A 341 11.47 -17.91 -11.69
CA GLY A 341 10.28 -18.25 -10.92
C GLY A 341 9.35 -17.06 -10.70
N THR A 342 9.82 -15.99 -10.06
CA THR A 342 8.97 -14.88 -9.60
C THR A 342 9.53 -13.49 -9.97
N GLU A 343 8.66 -12.49 -9.97
CA GLU A 343 9.08 -11.09 -10.17
C GLU A 343 10.05 -10.60 -9.09
N MET A 344 9.87 -11.01 -7.82
CA MET A 344 10.83 -10.69 -6.75
C MET A 344 12.22 -11.28 -7.01
N ASN A 345 12.31 -12.50 -7.54
CA ASN A 345 13.59 -13.09 -7.92
C ASN A 345 14.21 -12.36 -9.12
N ILE A 346 13.41 -11.95 -10.11
CA ILE A 346 13.89 -11.15 -11.25
C ILE A 346 14.47 -9.81 -10.78
N LEU A 347 13.80 -9.14 -9.84
CA LEU A 347 14.18 -7.80 -9.38
C LEU A 347 15.33 -7.80 -8.38
N HIS A 348 15.41 -8.81 -7.50
CA HIS A 348 16.31 -8.79 -6.35
C HIS A 348 17.30 -9.95 -6.29
N GLY A 349 17.00 -11.07 -6.95
CA GLY A 349 17.83 -12.28 -6.91
C GLY A 349 18.73 -12.46 -8.14
N ALA A 350 18.26 -12.03 -9.31
CA ALA A 350 18.97 -12.22 -10.58
C ALA A 350 20.16 -11.28 -10.73
N THR A 351 21.30 -11.80 -11.19
CA THR A 351 22.43 -10.98 -11.60
C THR A 351 22.24 -10.43 -13.01
N LEU A 352 22.98 -9.37 -13.36
CA LEU A 352 22.93 -8.79 -14.70
C LEU A 352 23.31 -9.82 -15.77
N GLU A 353 24.31 -10.66 -15.48
CA GLU A 353 24.80 -11.71 -16.36
C GLU A 353 23.73 -12.77 -16.61
N GLN A 354 23.04 -13.22 -15.56
CA GLN A 354 21.92 -14.16 -15.69
C GLN A 354 20.76 -13.56 -16.51
N LEU A 355 20.46 -12.27 -16.32
CA LEU A 355 19.42 -11.59 -17.12
C LEU A 355 19.79 -11.56 -18.62
N LYS A 356 21.06 -11.33 -18.95
CA LYS A 356 21.56 -11.30 -20.34
C LYS A 356 21.48 -12.64 -21.06
N GLU A 357 21.44 -13.75 -20.33
CA GLU A 357 21.25 -15.08 -20.93
C GLU A 357 19.82 -15.27 -21.47
N ILE A 358 18.84 -14.54 -20.92
CA ILE A 358 17.41 -14.72 -21.22
C ILE A 358 16.88 -13.63 -22.17
N VAL A 359 17.33 -12.39 -21.98
CA VAL A 359 16.86 -11.22 -22.72
C VAL A 359 18.04 -10.41 -23.28
N SER A 360 17.77 -9.45 -24.17
CA SER A 360 18.82 -8.62 -24.74
C SER A 360 19.55 -7.81 -23.68
N ASP A 361 20.84 -7.51 -23.91
CA ASP A 361 21.68 -6.70 -23.03
C ASP A 361 21.02 -5.40 -22.58
N LYS A 362 20.34 -4.72 -23.52
CA LYS A 362 19.62 -3.47 -23.23
C LYS A 362 18.49 -3.70 -22.22
N LEU A 363 17.71 -4.76 -22.40
CA LEU A 363 16.59 -5.07 -21.50
C LEU A 363 17.06 -5.56 -20.13
N ALA A 364 18.10 -6.40 -20.10
CA ALA A 364 18.75 -6.84 -18.86
C ALA A 364 19.28 -5.64 -18.05
N GLY A 365 19.89 -4.66 -18.72
CA GLY A 365 20.32 -3.40 -18.11
C GLY A 365 19.18 -2.64 -17.46
N TYR A 366 18.04 -2.48 -18.14
CA TYR A 366 16.86 -1.81 -17.57
C TYR A 366 16.27 -2.57 -16.37
N ILE A 367 16.18 -3.90 -16.42
CA ILE A 367 15.67 -4.70 -15.31
C ILE A 367 16.59 -4.57 -14.09
N ASN A 368 17.91 -4.69 -14.27
CA ASN A 368 18.87 -4.52 -13.18
C ASN A 368 18.86 -3.10 -12.60
N ALA A 369 18.69 -2.06 -13.44
CA ALA A 369 18.55 -0.68 -12.96
C ALA A 369 17.22 -0.47 -12.20
N ALA A 370 16.13 -1.11 -12.63
CA ALA A 370 14.84 -1.07 -11.93
C ALA A 370 14.92 -1.76 -10.56
N GLY A 371 15.62 -2.90 -10.45
CA GLY A 371 15.87 -3.58 -9.18
C GLY A 371 16.65 -2.73 -8.17
N LYS A 372 17.60 -1.93 -8.66
CA LYS A 372 18.47 -1.06 -7.84
C LYS A 372 17.92 0.35 -7.61
N GLY A 373 16.78 0.67 -8.21
CA GLY A 373 16.20 2.02 -8.18
C GLY A 373 17.03 3.11 -8.85
N THR A 374 17.93 2.74 -9.78
CA THR A 374 18.80 3.68 -10.50
C THR A 374 18.28 4.00 -11.91
N LEU A 375 17.04 3.61 -12.21
CA LEU A 375 16.41 3.83 -13.50
C LEU A 375 16.05 5.31 -13.67
N ILE A 376 16.47 5.93 -14.78
CA ILE A 376 16.18 7.34 -15.04
C ILE A 376 14.73 7.49 -15.48
N LEU A 377 13.97 8.32 -14.74
CA LEU A 377 12.57 8.61 -14.99
C LEU A 377 12.43 10.04 -15.52
N GLU A 378 11.60 10.24 -16.55
CA GLU A 378 11.09 11.54 -16.97
C GLU A 378 9.86 11.87 -16.13
N ALA A 379 9.90 13.02 -15.45
CA ALA A 379 8.80 13.49 -14.62
C ALA A 379 7.48 13.59 -15.41
N GLY A 380 6.37 13.28 -14.73
CA GLY A 380 5.04 13.54 -15.26
C GLY A 380 4.68 15.03 -15.20
N GLY A 381 3.51 15.38 -15.72
CA GLY A 381 2.98 16.75 -15.67
C GLY A 381 1.59 16.85 -16.28
N GLY A 382 0.77 17.77 -15.78
CA GLY A 382 -0.52 18.06 -16.42
C GLY A 382 -1.52 16.90 -16.41
N GLY A 383 -1.54 16.07 -15.36
CA GLY A 383 -2.46 14.94 -15.28
C GLY A 383 -1.94 13.63 -15.90
N LYS A 384 -0.70 13.59 -16.41
CA LYS A 384 -0.05 12.41 -17.01
C LYS A 384 1.05 11.86 -16.10
N TYR A 385 1.11 10.53 -15.98
CA TYR A 385 2.22 9.84 -15.33
C TYR A 385 3.52 10.06 -16.11
N GLY A 386 4.63 10.19 -15.39
CA GLY A 386 5.96 10.20 -16.01
C GLY A 386 6.36 8.82 -16.57
N LYS A 387 7.49 8.76 -17.26
CA LYS A 387 7.90 7.57 -18.03
C LYS A 387 9.37 7.25 -17.80
N VAL A 388 9.75 5.99 -18.04
CA VAL A 388 11.17 5.62 -18.10
C VAL A 388 11.83 6.33 -19.28
N LYS A 389 12.91 7.08 -19.00
CA LYS A 389 13.68 7.74 -20.05
C LYS A 389 14.35 6.68 -20.91
N LYS A 390 14.10 6.70 -22.21
CA LYS A 390 14.85 5.83 -23.14
C LYS A 390 16.27 6.37 -23.26
N GLU A 391 17.25 5.55 -22.96
CA GLU A 391 18.63 5.82 -23.39
C GLU A 391 18.66 5.74 -24.92
N SER A 392 19.09 6.86 -25.51
CA SER A 392 19.22 7.12 -26.94
C SER A 392 20.09 6.08 -27.64
#